data_AF-A0A842N320-F1
#
_entry.id   AF-A0A842N320-F1
#
_cell.length_a   1.000
_cell.length_b   1.000
_cell.length_c   1.000
_cell.angle_alpha   90.00
_cell.angle_beta   90.00
_cell.angle_gamma   90.00
#
_symmetry.space_group_name_H-M   'P 1'
#
loop_
_entity.id
_entity.type
_entity.pdbx_description
1 polymer ?
#
loop_
_entity_poly.entity_id
_entity_poly.type
_entity_poly.pdbx_seq_one_letter_code
_entity_poly.pdbx_strand_id
1 'polypeptide(L)'
;MSKTCTKCKQEISESQELESQAEKYPICPKCWDEWKEMKIMVINEMHLDLSLSDHRKVLRKHEKIFAGVMTPEGDYVDFTNEDNRNPEEKTT
;
A
#
# COMPACT_ATOMS: atom_id res chain seq x y z
N MET A 1 5.33 1.19 -19.68
CA MET A 1 6.25 1.68 -18.61
C MET A 1 6.21 0.66 -17.49
N SER A 2 7.26 -0.14 -17.32
CA SER A 2 7.33 -1.13 -16.25
C SER A 2 7.28 -0.44 -14.88
N LYS A 3 6.16 -0.60 -14.16
CA LYS A 3 6.03 -0.10 -12.79
C LYS A 3 6.74 -1.09 -11.86
N THR A 4 7.49 -0.60 -10.88
CA THR A 4 8.09 -1.47 -9.84
C THR A 4 7.18 -1.53 -8.61
N CYS A 5 6.95 -2.73 -8.08
CA CYS A 5 6.20 -2.92 -6.85
C CYS A 5 6.96 -2.29 -5.66
N THR A 6 6.31 -1.41 -4.92
CA THR A 6 6.91 -0.75 -3.75
C THR A 6 7.19 -1.72 -2.61
N LYS A 7 6.39 -2.79 -2.51
CA LYS A 7 6.46 -3.78 -1.42
C LYS A 7 7.52 -4.86 -1.64
N CYS A 8 7.48 -5.57 -2.77
CA CYS A 8 8.41 -6.67 -3.07
C CYS A 8 9.53 -6.30 -4.05
N LYS A 9 9.55 -5.06 -4.58
CA LYS A 9 10.55 -4.54 -5.53
C LYS A 9 10.62 -5.29 -6.87
N GLN A 10 9.67 -6.18 -7.16
CA GLN A 10 9.57 -6.86 -8.45
C GLN A 10 8.89 -5.98 -9.50
N GLU A 11 9.14 -6.25 -10.78
CA GLU A 11 8.45 -5.59 -11.88
C GLU A 11 6.97 -6.02 -11.92
N ILE A 12 6.08 -5.04 -12.02
CA ILE A 12 4.66 -5.25 -12.22
C ILE A 12 4.47 -5.51 -13.71
N SER A 13 4.21 -6.76 -14.05
CA SER A 13 3.87 -7.15 -15.42
C SER A 13 2.58 -6.45 -15.84
N GLU A 14 2.62 -5.69 -16.95
CA GLU A 14 1.46 -4.98 -17.51
C GLU A 14 0.36 -5.95 -18.00
N SER A 15 0.67 -7.25 -18.11
CA SER A 15 -0.25 -8.29 -18.59
C SER A 15 -1.28 -8.76 -17.55
N GLN A 16 -1.14 -8.36 -16.29
CA GLN A 16 -2.03 -8.80 -15.21
C GLN A 16 -3.07 -7.73 -14.92
N GLU A 17 -4.35 -8.05 -15.15
CA GLU A 17 -5.46 -7.19 -14.75
C GLU A 17 -5.48 -7.03 -13.22
N LEU A 18 -5.37 -5.78 -12.78
CA LEU A 18 -5.50 -5.38 -11.39
C LEU A 18 -6.93 -4.89 -11.16
N GLU A 19 -7.43 -5.09 -9.95
CA GLU A 19 -8.70 -4.46 -9.55
C GLU A 19 -8.58 -2.93 -9.61
N SER A 20 -9.66 -2.23 -9.92
CA SER A 20 -9.68 -0.76 -10.07
C SER A 20 -9.20 -0.01 -8.82
N GLN A 21 -9.24 -0.65 -7.65
CA GLN A 21 -8.71 -0.11 -6.41
C GLN A 21 -7.18 -0.29 -6.33
N ALA A 22 -6.64 -1.41 -6.80
CA ALA A 22 -5.21 -1.73 -6.81
C ALA A 22 -4.44 -0.89 -7.85
N GLU A 23 -5.07 -0.55 -8.98
CA GLU A 23 -4.48 0.29 -10.03
C GLU A 23 -4.00 1.67 -9.54
N LYS A 24 -4.57 2.13 -8.42
CA LYS A 24 -4.21 3.40 -7.76
C LYS A 24 -2.85 3.33 -7.06
N TYR A 25 -2.27 2.15 -6.91
CA TYR A 25 -1.05 1.93 -6.15
C TYR A 25 0.03 1.24 -7.00
N PRO A 26 1.31 1.54 -6.76
CA PRO A 26 2.44 0.87 -7.42
C PRO A 26 2.73 -0.49 -6.78
N ILE A 27 1.79 -1.43 -6.80
CA ILE A 27 1.95 -2.77 -6.23
C ILE A 27 1.63 -3.87 -7.24
N CYS A 28 2.24 -5.05 -7.09
CA CYS A 28 1.93 -6.21 -7.92
C CYS A 28 0.67 -6.96 -7.40
N PRO A 29 0.01 -7.77 -8.25
CA PRO A 29 -1.19 -8.51 -7.85
C PRO A 29 -0.98 -9.39 -6.61
N LYS A 30 0.17 -10.05 -6.52
CA LYS A 30 0.53 -10.88 -5.35
C LYS A 30 0.49 -10.09 -4.04
N CYS A 31 1.13 -8.91 -4.00
CA CYS A 31 1.10 -8.07 -2.81
C CYS A 31 -0.30 -7.49 -2.55
N TRP A 32 -1.12 -7.28 -3.59
CA TRP A 32 -2.51 -6.86 -3.40
C TRP A 32 -3.36 -7.95 -2.75
N ASP A 33 -3.14 -9.22 -3.12
CA ASP A 33 -3.85 -10.33 -2.51
C ASP A 33 -3.44 -10.48 -1.03
N GLU A 34 -2.17 -10.31 -0.70
CA GLU A 34 -1.72 -10.21 0.70
C GLU A 34 -2.42 -9.06 1.46
N TRP A 35 -2.59 -7.89 0.83
CA TRP A 35 -3.36 -6.79 1.42
C TRP A 35 -4.81 -7.19 1.74
N LYS A 36 -5.49 -7.94 0.86
CA LYS A 36 -6.88 -8.34 1.10
C LYS A 36 -7.01 -9.20 2.35
N GLU A 37 -6.04 -10.07 2.62
CA GLU A 37 -6.00 -10.86 3.86
C GLU A 37 -5.73 -9.97 5.07
N MET A 38 -4.71 -9.10 5.00
CA MET A 38 -4.41 -8.14 6.07
C MET A 38 -5.56 -7.18 6.36
N LYS A 39 -6.29 -6.75 5.34
CA LYS A 39 -7.46 -5.88 5.45
C LYS A 39 -8.51 -6.50 6.38
N ILE A 40 -8.74 -7.81 6.30
CA ILE A 40 -9.68 -8.52 7.17
C ILE A 40 -9.18 -8.49 8.62
N MET A 41 -7.89 -8.73 8.84
CA MET A 41 -7.31 -8.63 10.19
C MET A 41 -7.44 -7.23 10.77
N VAL A 42 -7.11 -6.18 10.01
CA VAL A 42 -7.25 -4.79 10.44
C VAL A 42 -8.70 -4.46 10.80
N ILE A 43 -9.67 -4.92 9.99
CA ILE A 43 -11.10 -4.72 10.28
C ILE A 43 -11.49 -5.39 11.60
N ASN A 44 -11.06 -6.64 11.82
CA ASN A 44 -11.47 -7.41 12.99
C ASN A 44 -10.81 -6.90 14.28
N GLU A 45 -9.48 -6.73 14.27
CA GLU A 45 -8.70 -6.30 15.44
C GLU A 45 -9.03 -4.87 15.88
N MET A 46 -9.32 -3.98 14.93
CA MET A 46 -9.71 -2.59 15.25
C MET A 46 -11.23 -2.40 15.33
N HIS A 47 -12.02 -3.47 15.17
CA HIS A 47 -13.48 -3.44 15.15
C HIS A 47 -14.07 -2.38 14.19
N LEU A 48 -13.55 -2.31 12.97
CA LEU A 48 -13.96 -1.33 11.98
C LEU A 48 -15.33 -1.66 11.35
N ASP A 49 -16.34 -0.89 11.70
CA ASP A 49 -17.59 -0.82 10.94
C ASP A 49 -17.42 -0.06 9.61
N LEU A 50 -17.51 -0.76 8.47
CA LEU A 50 -17.37 -0.17 7.14
C LEU A 50 -18.54 0.73 6.71
N SER A 51 -19.65 0.75 7.44
CA SER A 51 -20.73 1.73 7.24
C SER A 51 -20.32 3.13 7.71
N LEU A 52 -19.40 3.23 8.67
CA LEU A 52 -18.92 4.48 9.23
C LEU A 52 -17.79 5.09 8.40
N SER A 53 -17.93 6.38 8.08
CA SER A 53 -16.97 7.07 7.20
C SER A 53 -15.57 7.16 7.79
N ASP A 54 -15.44 7.35 9.11
CA ASP A 54 -14.15 7.46 9.78
C ASP A 54 -13.41 6.14 9.85
N HIS A 55 -14.12 5.03 10.06
CA HIS A 55 -13.53 3.70 10.02
C HIS A 55 -12.99 3.36 8.62
N ARG A 56 -13.72 3.74 7.56
CA ARG A 56 -13.20 3.63 6.19
C ARG A 56 -11.94 4.47 5.97
N LYS A 57 -11.81 5.64 6.60
CA LYS A 57 -10.57 6.44 6.54
C LYS A 57 -9.41 5.72 7.23
N VAL A 58 -9.65 5.10 8.39
CA VAL A 58 -8.64 4.30 9.11
C VAL A 58 -8.16 3.13 8.24
N LEU A 59 -9.07 2.41 7.60
CA LEU A 59 -8.70 1.30 6.70
C LEU A 59 -7.90 1.78 5.49
N ARG A 60 -8.29 2.92 4.88
CA ARG A 60 -7.54 3.53 3.78
C ARG A 60 -6.14 4.01 4.20
N LYS A 61 -5.96 4.44 5.45
CA LYS A 61 -4.64 4.76 6.01
C LYS A 61 -3.75 3.52 6.03
N HIS A 62 -4.27 2.38 6.51
CA HIS A 62 -3.53 1.11 6.50
C HIS A 62 -3.25 0.62 5.08
N GLU A 63 -4.19 0.79 4.14
CA GLU A 63 -3.99 0.45 2.72
C GLU A 63 -2.80 1.22 2.13
N LYS A 64 -2.74 2.54 2.36
CA LYS A 64 -1.63 3.38 1.90
C LYS A 64 -0.31 3.00 2.55
N ILE A 65 -0.31 2.72 3.86
CA ILE A 65 0.89 2.27 4.57
C ILE A 65 1.38 0.93 4.01
N PHE A 66 0.46 -0.01 3.78
CA PHE A 66 0.78 -1.32 3.23
C PHE A 66 1.40 -1.22 1.83
N ALA A 67 0.79 -0.41 0.96
CA ALA A 67 1.32 -0.11 -0.37
C ALA A 67 2.60 0.76 -0.34
N GLY A 68 3.09 1.12 0.84
CA GLY A 68 4.29 1.92 1.06
C GLY A 68 4.13 3.41 0.73
N VAL A 69 2.92 3.85 0.36
CA VAL A 69 2.61 5.21 -0.14
C VAL A 69 2.60 6.23 1.00
N MET A 70 2.46 5.75 2.22
CA MET A 70 2.47 6.57 3.41
C MET A 70 3.30 5.87 4.49
N THR A 71 4.07 6.62 5.25
CA THR A 71 4.77 6.07 6.42
C THR A 71 3.78 5.83 7.56
N PRO A 72 4.13 4.97 8.55
CA PRO A 72 3.33 4.80 9.76
C PRO A 72 3.10 6.10 10.53
N GLU A 73 4.07 7.03 10.49
CA GLU A 73 3.96 8.37 11.11
C GLU A 73 2.96 9.29 10.38
N GLY A 74 2.60 8.97 9.13
CA GLY A 74 1.62 9.72 8.33
C GLY A 74 2.25 10.63 7.26
N ASP A 75 3.55 10.56 7.05
CA ASP A 75 4.22 11.26 5.96
C ASP A 75 3.94 10.56 4.62
N TYR A 76 3.68 11.33 3.57
CA TYR A 76 3.46 10.79 2.24
C TYR A 76 4.81 10.50 1.58
N VAL A 77 5.05 9.26 1.16
CA VAL A 77 6.30 8.88 0.50
C VAL A 77 6.17 9.22 -0.98
N ASP A 78 6.93 10.22 -1.44
CA ASP A 78 7.06 10.50 -2.87
C ASP A 78 7.96 9.44 -3.51
N PHE A 79 7.35 8.54 -4.29
CA PHE A 79 8.05 7.47 -4.99
C PHE A 79 8.66 7.88 -6.33
N THR A 80 8.46 9.13 -6.76
CA THR A 80 9.15 9.66 -7.94
C THR A 80 10.58 10.09 -7.62
N ASN A 81 10.90 10.20 -6.32
CA ASN A 81 12.22 10.52 -5.82
C ASN A 81 13.02 9.22 -5.54
N GLU A 82 14.19 9.07 -6.19
CA GLU A 82 15.09 7.91 -6.04
C GLU A 82 15.58 7.73 -4.60
N ASP A 83 15.76 8.82 -3.84
CA ASP A 83 16.26 8.79 -2.46
C ASP A 83 15.26 8.12 -1.48
N ASN A 84 13.97 8.14 -1.80
CA ASN A 84 12.93 7.49 -0.98
C ASN A 84 12.82 5.99 -1.28
N ARG A 85 13.61 5.46 -2.22
CA ARG A 85 13.58 4.05 -2.61
C ARG A 85 14.38 3.16 -1.65
N ASN A 86 15.28 3.74 -0.85
CA ASN A 86 16.11 3.05 0.12
C ASN A 86 15.89 3.56 1.56
N PRO A 87 15.09 2.87 2.39
CA PRO A 87 14.85 3.28 3.77
C PRO A 87 16.06 3.07 4.70
N GLU A 88 17.16 2.46 4.23
CA GLU A 88 18.33 2.12 5.07
C GLU A 88 19.30 3.30 5.31
N GLU A 89 19.20 4.41 4.56
CA GLU A 89 20.18 5.51 4.67
C GLU A 89 19.85 6.59 5.71
N LYS A 90 18.65 6.56 6.32
CA LYS A 90 18.30 7.53 7.38
C LYS A 90 18.72 7.01 8.75
N THR A 91 20.01 6.82 8.94
CA THR A 91 20.61 6.74 10.28
C THR A 91 21.60 7.89 10.42
N THR A 92 21.19 8.97 11.06
CA THR A 92 22.10 9.95 11.69
C THR A 92 21.48 10.40 12.99
#